data_AF-A0A946CYD7-F1
#
_entry.id   AF-A0A946CYD7-F1
#
_cell.length_a   1.000
_cell.length_b   1.000
_cell.length_c   1.000
_cell.angle_alpha   90.00
_cell.angle_beta   90.00
_cell.angle_gamma   90.00
#
_symmetry.space_group_name_H-M   'P 1'
#
loop_
_entity.id
_entity.type
_entity.pdbx_description
1 polymer ?
#
loop_
_entity_poly.entity_id
_entity_poly.type
_entity_poly.pdbx_seq_one_letter_code
_entity_poly.pdbx_strand_id
1 'polypeptide(L)' 'MASNHDVTITGQITRVDLEGGFWGVVDQDNKHFVPLNPLSSEFQQHGLSVQIEAREVTVIGVSMWGQHIEIISIQKLS' A
#
# COMPACT_ATOMS: atom_id res chain seq x y z
N MET A 1 -17.89 15.10 0.07
CA MET A 1 -16.65 15.33 -0.72
C MET A 1 -15.61 14.43 -0.09
N ALA A 2 -15.22 13.32 -0.72
CA ALA A 2 -14.13 12.51 -0.21
C ALA A 2 -12.85 13.33 -0.39
N SER A 3 -12.22 13.72 0.72
CA SER A 3 -10.94 14.42 0.70
C SER A 3 -9.86 13.41 0.33
N ASN A 4 -9.48 13.42 -0.94
CA ASN A 4 -8.38 12.62 -1.44
C ASN A 4 -7.08 13.36 -1.10
N HIS A 5 -6.27 12.79 -0.20
CA HIS A 5 -4.99 13.33 0.20
C HIS A 5 -3.88 12.55 -0.51
N ASP A 6 -3.08 13.26 -1.31
CA ASP A 6 -1.87 12.69 -1.91
C ASP A 6 -0.78 12.59 -0.82
N VAL A 7 -0.08 11.46 -0.78
CA VAL A 7 0.90 11.10 0.25
C VAL A 7 2.11 10.40 -0.38
N THR A 8 3.28 10.58 0.23
CA THR A 8 4.48 9.80 -0.09
C THR A 8 4.73 8.80 1.04
N ILE A 9 4.84 7.52 0.69
CA ILE A 9 5.03 6.41 1.62
C ILE A 9 6.39 5.79 1.35
N THR A 10 7.21 5.65 2.39
CA THR A 10 8.44 4.86 2.36
C THR A 10 8.27 3.66 3.27
N GLY A 11 8.34 2.46 2.71
CA GLY A 11 8.02 1.24 3.45
C GLY A 11 8.51 -0.02 2.77
N GLN A 12 8.08 -1.17 3.31
CA GLN A 12 8.39 -2.48 2.79
C GLN A 12 7.13 -3.17 2.27
N ILE A 13 7.27 -3.88 1.15
CA ILE A 13 6.22 -4.76 0.64
C ILE A 13 6.06 -5.96 1.56
N THR A 14 4.82 -6.32 1.87
CA THR A 14 4.50 -7.49 2.67
C THR A 14 3.38 -8.32 2.04
N ARG A 15 3.45 -9.65 2.21
CA ARG A 15 2.36 -10.54 1.85
C ARG A 15 1.41 -10.57 3.04
N VAL A 16 0.14 -10.31 2.78
CA VAL A 16 -0.93 -10.37 3.77
C VAL A 16 -1.83 -11.53 3.39
N ASP A 17 -2.08 -12.47 4.30
CA ASP A 17 -2.88 -13.68 4.01
C ASP A 17 -4.38 -13.53 4.37
N LEU A 18 -4.85 -12.29 4.52
CA LEU A 18 -6.27 -11.98 4.74
C LEU A 18 -7.03 -12.00 3.41
N GLU A 19 -8.31 -12.41 3.44
CA GLU A 19 -9.25 -12.36 2.30
C GLU A 19 -8.74 -13.03 1.00
N GLY A 20 -8.01 -14.14 1.11
CA GLY A 20 -7.42 -14.85 -0.04
C GLY A 20 -6.04 -14.33 -0.46
N GLY A 21 -5.58 -13.27 0.21
CA GLY A 21 -4.20 -12.84 0.26
C GLY A 21 -3.83 -11.79 -0.80
N PHE A 22 -3.13 -10.74 -0.35
CA PHE A 22 -2.73 -9.61 -1.17
C PHE A 22 -1.32 -9.12 -0.80
N TRP A 23 -0.79 -8.20 -1.62
CA TRP A 23 0.46 -7.51 -1.33
C TRP A 23 0.16 -6.12 -0.79
N GLY A 24 0.58 -5.86 0.45
CA GLY A 24 0.43 -4.58 1.12
C GLY A 24 1.78 -3.90 1.36
N VAL A 25 1.73 -2.71 1.96
CA VAL A 25 2.91 -1.91 2.31
C VAL A 25 2.86 -1.58 3.80
N VAL A 26 3.99 -1.72 4.48
CA VAL A 26 4.16 -1.29 5.88
C VAL A 26 5.24 -0.23 5.93
N ASP A 27 4.90 0.95 6.43
CA ASP A 27 5.88 2.03 6.60
C ASP A 27 6.71 1.88 7.89
N GLN A 28 7.62 2.83 8.11
CA GLN A 28 8.51 2.84 9.26
C GLN A 28 7.78 3.05 10.60
N ASP A 29 6.58 3.61 10.59
CA ASP A 29 5.73 3.83 11.76
C ASP A 29 4.78 2.64 12.02
N ASN A 30 4.94 1.52 11.30
CA ASN A 30 4.02 0.38 11.26
C ASN A 30 2.61 0.74 10.78
N LYS A 31 2.44 1.81 9.99
CA LYS A 31 1.17 2.03 9.29
C LYS A 31 1.09 1.09 8.10
N HIS A 32 -0.10 0.57 7.90
CA HIS A 32 -0.40 -0.40 6.87
C HIS A 32 -1.18 0.26 5.74
N PHE A 33 -0.78 -0.02 4.51
CA PHE A 33 -1.43 0.52 3.31
C PHE A 33 -1.84 -0.58 2.35
N VAL A 34 -3.11 -0.57 1.95
CA VAL A 34 -3.74 -1.53 1.04
C VAL A 34 -3.83 -0.90 -0.35
N PRO A 35 -3.05 -1.39 -1.34
CA PRO A 35 -3.23 -0.97 -2.72
C PRO A 35 -4.62 -1.36 -3.25
N LEU A 36 -5.33 -0.42 -3.88
CA LEU A 36 -6.62 -0.71 -4.52
C LEU A 36 -6.51 -1.66 -5.73
N ASN A 37 -5.31 -1.71 -6.34
CA ASN A 37 -5.00 -2.59 -7.45
C ASN A 37 -3.82 -3.49 -7.09
N PRO A 38 -3.76 -4.73 -7.60
CA PRO A 38 -2.60 -5.61 -7.42
C PRO A 38 -1.30 -4.93 -7.90
N LEU A 39 -0.23 -5.12 -7.14
CA LEU A 39 1.10 -4.63 -7.53
C LEU A 39 1.62 -5.38 -8.77
N SER A 40 2.38 -4.71 -9.62
CA SER A 40 3.13 -5.38 -10.69
C SER A 40 4.08 -6.44 -10.11
N SER A 41 4.34 -7.51 -10.85
CA SER A 41 5.06 -8.69 -10.35
C SER A 41 6.48 -8.36 -9.87
N GLU A 42 7.13 -7.33 -10.42
CA GLU A 42 8.46 -6.91 -9.98
C GLU A 42 8.49 -6.30 -8.57
N PHE A 43 7.33 -5.94 -8.01
CA PHE A 43 7.17 -5.44 -6.63
C PHE A 43 6.60 -6.47 -5.67
N GLN A 44 6.14 -7.64 -6.16
CA GLN A 44 5.54 -8.69 -5.33
C GLN A 44 6.59 -9.53 -4.59
N GLN A 45 7.40 -8.87 -3.78
CA GLN A 45 8.48 -9.50 -3.01
C GLN A 45 8.42 -9.01 -1.57
N HIS A 46 8.25 -9.95 -0.63
CA HIS A 46 8.25 -9.62 0.79
C HIS A 46 9.59 -8.99 1.21
N GLY A 47 9.52 -7.93 2.01
CA GLY A 47 10.68 -7.17 2.48
C GLY A 47 11.28 -6.20 1.46
N LEU A 48 10.70 -6.08 0.26
CA LEU A 48 11.19 -5.13 -0.75
C LEU A 48 10.93 -3.69 -0.29
N SER A 49 12.00 -2.93 -0.09
CA SER A 49 11.92 -1.49 0.22
C SER A 49 11.47 -0.69 -1.00
N VAL A 50 10.48 0.17 -0.80
CA VAL A 50 9.89 0.99 -1.86
C VAL A 50 9.57 2.40 -1.37
N GLN A 51 9.55 3.33 -2.31
CA GLN A 51 8.89 4.62 -2.17
C GLN A 51 7.69 4.67 -3.09
N ILE A 52 6.56 5.14 -2.57
CA ILE A 52 5.28 5.17 -3.26
C ILE A 52 4.73 6.59 -3.19
N GLU A 53 4.32 7.13 -4.33
CA GLU A 53 3.40 8.27 -4.37
C GLU A 53 2.00 7.70 -4.55
N ALA A 54 1.10 8.08 -3.66
CA ALA A 54 -0.24 7.53 -3.64
C ALA A 54 -1.26 8.55 -3.20
N ARG A 55 -2.52 8.19 -3.37
CA ARG A 55 -3.66 8.91 -2.86
C ARG A 55 -4.40 8.06 -1.86
N GLU A 56 -4.62 8.60 -0.68
CA GLU A 56 -5.47 7.94 0.31
C GLU A 56 -6.93 7.97 -0.15
N VAL A 57 -7.56 6.81 -0.12
CA VAL A 57 -8.97 6.64 -0.49
C VAL A 57 -9.74 6.11 0.71
N THR A 58 -10.83 6.79 1.04
CA THR A 58 -11.79 6.25 2.01
C THR A 58 -12.74 5.31 1.28
N VAL A 59 -12.66 4.02 1.56
CA VAL A 59 -13.62 3.04 1.05
C VAL A 59 -14.76 2.85 2.05
N ILE A 60 -15.95 2.55 1.55
CA ILE A 60 -17.10 2.23 2.39
C ILE A 60 -16.93 0.78 2.89
N GLY A 61 -16.44 0.65 4.12
CA GLY A 61 -16.10 -0.62 4.76
C GLY A 61 -14.83 -0.48 5.60
N VAL A 62 -14.71 -1.25 6.68
CA VAL A 62 -13.48 -1.28 7.49
C VAL A 62 -12.57 -2.35 6.88
N SER A 63 -11.52 -1.95 6.15
CA SER A 63 -10.40 -2.89 6.03
C SER A 63 -9.76 -3.00 7.40
N MET A 64 -9.78 -4.20 7.96
CA MET A 64 -9.20 -4.47 9.28
C MET A 64 -7.68 -4.36 9.28
N TRP A 65 -7.05 -4.25 8.10
CA TRP A 65 -5.58 -4.28 7.99
C TRP A 65 -4.96 -2.90 7.84
N GLY A 66 -5.53 -1.98 7.04
CA GLY A 66 -4.87 -0.69 6.78
C GLY A 66 -5.62 0.32 5.91
N GLN A 67 -4.98 1.46 5.68
CA GLN A 67 -5.46 2.57 4.87
C GLN A 67 -5.43 2.20 3.37
N HIS A 68 -6.53 2.38 2.66
CA HIS A 68 -6.54 2.12 1.22
C HIS A 68 -5.85 3.25 0.46
N ILE A 69 -5.07 2.86 -0.54
CA ILE A 69 -4.32 3.78 -1.37
C ILE A 69 -4.48 3.44 -2.85
N GLU A 70 -4.67 4.48 -3.65
CA GLU A 70 -4.46 4.43 -5.10
C GLU A 70 -3.00 4.79 -5.38
N ILE A 71 -2.23 3.83 -5.93
CA ILE A 71 -0.83 4.06 -6.26
C ILE A 71 -0.73 4.86 -7.54
N ILE A 72 -0.04 6.00 -7.46
CA ILE A 72 0.28 6.87 -8.61
C ILE A 72 1.64 6.47 -9.17
N SER A 73 2.65 6.28 -8.31
CA SER A 73 3.97 5.82 -8.69
C SER A 73 4.58 4.94 -7.61
N ILE A 74 5.41 3.98 -8.00
CA ILE A 74 6.14 3.09 -7.10
C ILE A 74 7.55 2.84 -7.64
N GLN A 75 8.55 2.91 -6.77
CA GLN A 75 9.95 2.69 -7.12
C GLN A 75 10.65 1.90 -6.01
N LYS A 76 11.63 1.08 -6.41
CA LYS A 76 12.47 0.30 -5.49
C LYS A 76 13.48 1.22 -4.83
N LEU A 77 13.66 1.09 -3.52
CA LEU A 77 14.76 1.70 -2.79
C LEU A 77 15.86 0.65 -2.67
N SER A 78 16.90 0.81 -3.48
CA SER A 78 18.12 -0.02 -3.50
C SER A 78 19.06 0.31 -2.36
#